data_AF-A0A1F7KAK4-F1
#
_entry.id   AF-A0A1F7KAK4-F1
#
_cell.length_a   1.000
_cell.length_b   1.000
_cell.length_c   1.000
_cell.angle_alpha   90.00
_cell.angle_beta   90.00
_cell.angle_gamma   90.00
#
_symmetry.space_group_name_H-M   'P 1'
#
loop_
_entity.id
_entity.type
_entity.pdbx_description
1 polymer ?
#
loop_
_entity_poly.entity_id
_entity_poly.type
_entity_poly.pdbx_seq_one_letter_code
_entity_poly.pdbx_strand_id
1 'polypeptide(L)'
;MKKVIAIFAIALSLRLIGLNQSLWLDEAVTAVVVRDLSWTQIMTNFAPQDFHPTSYYLLMKLWTTFFGLSEISLRMPSILFSLGVGWLLYRLKGLWPAAFFLFNPLVIYYSQEARMYLMVTFLLTLAFYSLERKNAWLYCLAIILAFQTFYGAIFFIVGLMFYLLVIKNWRFLMLTFGSTLITVGMAMPLLWQQWHNSQEITALVVNWKNVLGTASLKNLLLIPLKFSIGRISFEPKAAYYLIAGLWTTMVWSRLKWRDPKAILLMTPLLLALVFSFVSPLLSYFRFLYLLPVLAILLNQGLKNNYLKIFILIGFIGFSLVYLLFPQFHREDWQSLARDLPEKTLVYGIVSSLEGINYYRPELLIKDLRFSALMAKQLLVVPYTAEIYGFDYQKRLIDLGYHQKRQQTYRQLVLETWVR
;
A
#
# COMPACT_ATOMS: atom_id res chain seq x y z
N MET A 1 -18.12 -17.54 20.87
CA MET A 1 -17.66 -17.95 19.52
C MET A 1 -18.56 -17.45 18.39
N LYS A 2 -19.89 -17.65 18.40
CA LYS A 2 -20.82 -17.21 17.34
C LYS A 2 -20.64 -15.75 16.88
N LYS A 3 -20.55 -14.79 17.82
CA LYS A 3 -20.34 -13.35 17.50
C LYS A 3 -19.01 -13.07 16.77
N VAL A 4 -17.95 -13.81 17.11
CA VAL A 4 -16.62 -13.65 16.49
C VAL A 4 -16.69 -14.16 15.06
N ILE A 5 -17.24 -15.36 14.86
CA ILE A 5 -17.42 -15.96 13.53
C ILE A 5 -18.24 -15.01 12.63
N ALA A 6 -19.35 -14.47 13.14
CA ALA A 6 -20.18 -13.53 12.39
C ALA A 6 -19.40 -12.27 11.96
N ILE A 7 -18.62 -11.66 12.87
CA ILE A 7 -17.80 -10.49 12.53
C ILE A 7 -16.75 -10.80 11.47
N PHE A 8 -16.09 -11.95 11.56
CA PHE A 8 -15.09 -12.35 10.57
C PHE A 8 -15.72 -12.70 9.22
N ALA A 9 -16.89 -13.33 9.22
CA ALA A 9 -17.64 -13.61 8.00
C ALA A 9 -18.02 -12.31 7.30
N ILE A 10 -18.59 -11.33 8.02
CA ILE A 10 -18.95 -10.02 7.44
C ILE A 10 -17.69 -9.28 6.96
N ALA A 11 -16.62 -9.29 7.76
CA ALA A 11 -15.35 -8.66 7.39
C ALA A 11 -14.75 -9.28 6.11
N LEU A 12 -14.85 -10.61 5.94
CA LEU A 12 -14.46 -11.30 4.72
C LEU A 12 -15.38 -10.89 3.56
N SER A 13 -16.70 -10.95 3.72
CA SER A 13 -17.67 -10.58 2.67
C SER A 13 -17.42 -9.17 2.12
N LEU A 14 -17.17 -8.18 2.98
CA LEU A 14 -16.86 -6.82 2.53
C LEU A 14 -15.59 -6.76 1.67
N ARG A 15 -14.58 -7.58 1.96
CA ARG A 15 -13.33 -7.65 1.19
C ARG A 15 -13.48 -8.39 -0.13
N LEU A 16 -14.55 -9.16 -0.33
CA LEU A 16 -14.82 -9.85 -1.59
C LEU A 16 -15.57 -8.95 -2.60
N ILE A 17 -16.22 -7.86 -2.14
CA ILE A 17 -16.94 -6.93 -3.01
C ILE A 17 -15.94 -6.22 -3.94
N GLY A 18 -16.09 -6.42 -5.26
CA GLY A 18 -15.24 -5.79 -6.27
C GLY A 18 -13.78 -6.28 -6.24
N LEU A 19 -13.50 -7.47 -5.73
CA LEU A 19 -12.14 -8.01 -5.63
C LEU A 19 -11.48 -8.28 -7.00
N ASN A 20 -12.29 -8.40 -8.06
CA ASN A 20 -11.87 -8.58 -9.45
C ASN A 20 -11.63 -7.26 -10.22
N GLN A 21 -11.64 -6.10 -9.53
CA GLN A 21 -11.28 -4.82 -10.13
C GLN A 21 -9.90 -4.89 -10.80
N SER A 22 -9.69 -4.07 -11.84
CA SER A 22 -8.40 -3.84 -12.48
C SER A 22 -7.23 -3.71 -11.47
N LEU A 23 -6.09 -4.34 -11.79
CA LEU A 23 -4.85 -4.13 -11.04
C LEU A 23 -4.31 -2.72 -11.33
N TRP A 24 -4.06 -1.93 -10.30
CA TRP A 24 -3.29 -0.69 -10.46
C TRP A 24 -1.80 -1.00 -10.70
N LEU A 25 -1.01 0.02 -11.04
CA LEU A 25 0.37 -0.12 -11.50
C LEU A 25 1.23 -1.05 -10.62
N ASP A 26 1.29 -0.81 -9.31
CA ASP A 26 2.16 -1.59 -8.42
C ASP A 26 1.69 -3.05 -8.25
N GLU A 27 0.37 -3.30 -8.34
CA GLU A 27 -0.16 -4.68 -8.36
C GLU A 27 0.18 -5.38 -9.67
N ALA A 28 0.09 -4.67 -10.80
CA ALA A 28 0.43 -5.21 -12.11
C ALA A 28 1.93 -5.54 -12.20
N VAL A 29 2.80 -4.69 -11.66
CA VAL A 29 4.25 -4.99 -11.50
C VAL A 29 4.42 -6.29 -10.72
N THR A 30 3.74 -6.44 -9.58
CA THR A 30 3.82 -7.67 -8.77
C THR A 30 3.38 -8.89 -9.57
N ALA A 31 2.28 -8.79 -10.33
CA ALA A 31 1.73 -9.86 -11.14
C ALA A 31 2.68 -10.28 -12.28
N VAL A 32 3.22 -9.31 -13.02
CA VAL A 32 4.15 -9.53 -14.13
C VAL A 32 5.45 -10.14 -13.62
N VAL A 33 6.00 -9.65 -12.52
CA VAL A 33 7.23 -10.19 -11.90
C VAL A 33 7.06 -11.67 -11.54
N VAL A 34 5.98 -12.04 -10.86
CA VAL A 34 5.79 -13.44 -10.46
C VAL A 34 5.35 -14.35 -11.62
N ARG A 35 4.78 -13.78 -12.69
CA ARG A 35 4.45 -14.51 -13.93
C ARG A 35 5.72 -14.83 -14.72
N ASP A 36 6.55 -13.81 -14.96
CA ASP A 36 7.57 -13.85 -16.02
C ASP A 36 8.98 -14.19 -15.49
N LEU A 37 9.28 -13.91 -14.22
CA LEU A 37 10.62 -14.13 -13.66
C LEU A 37 10.71 -15.41 -12.82
N SER A 38 11.86 -16.08 -12.90
CA SER A 38 12.24 -17.18 -12.00
C SER A 38 12.59 -16.67 -10.60
N TRP A 39 12.64 -17.58 -9.62
CA TRP A 39 13.06 -17.27 -8.24
C TRP A 39 14.40 -16.52 -8.21
N THR A 40 15.39 -16.99 -8.97
CA THR A 40 16.70 -16.36 -9.07
C THR A 40 16.61 -14.97 -9.71
N GLN A 41 15.88 -14.83 -10.83
CA GLN A 41 15.72 -13.55 -11.52
C GLN A 41 15.02 -12.49 -10.65
N ILE A 42 14.05 -12.90 -9.82
CA ILE A 42 13.43 -12.00 -8.84
C ILE A 42 14.50 -11.44 -7.89
N MET A 43 15.42 -12.28 -7.40
CA MET A 43 16.46 -11.87 -6.45
C MET A 43 17.61 -11.10 -7.08
N THR A 44 18.05 -11.48 -8.28
CA THR A 44 19.28 -10.93 -8.91
C THR A 44 19.02 -9.80 -9.88
N ASN A 45 17.85 -9.77 -10.54
CA ASN A 45 17.59 -8.80 -11.60
C ASN A 45 16.54 -7.78 -11.16
N PHE A 46 15.41 -8.24 -10.63
CA PHE A 46 14.30 -7.37 -10.26
C PHE A 46 14.56 -6.62 -8.94
N ALA A 47 14.84 -7.35 -7.86
CA ALA A 47 14.95 -6.76 -6.53
C ALA A 47 15.98 -5.62 -6.42
N PRO A 48 17.17 -5.70 -7.05
CA PRO A 48 18.11 -4.58 -7.05
C PRO A 48 17.56 -3.29 -7.66
N GLN A 49 16.59 -3.38 -8.57
CA GLN A 49 15.97 -2.24 -9.27
C GLN A 49 14.66 -1.78 -8.61
N ASP A 50 14.18 -2.51 -7.59
CA ASP A 50 13.00 -2.14 -6.81
C ASP A 50 13.38 -1.39 -5.52
N PHE A 51 12.40 -0.77 -4.86
CA PHE A 51 12.57 -0.05 -3.59
C PHE A 51 12.19 -0.89 -2.37
N HIS A 52 12.00 -2.19 -2.56
CA HIS A 52 11.47 -3.09 -1.54
C HIS A 52 12.30 -4.35 -1.37
N PRO A 53 12.27 -4.96 -0.17
CA PRO A 53 12.82 -6.29 0.03
C PRO A 53 12.17 -7.37 -0.86
N THR A 54 12.84 -8.51 -0.99
CA THR A 54 12.39 -9.63 -1.84
C THR A 54 11.26 -10.46 -1.28
N SER A 55 11.10 -10.56 0.05
CA SER A 55 10.28 -11.65 0.65
C SER A 55 8.81 -11.62 0.21
N TYR A 56 8.26 -10.44 -0.05
CA TYR A 56 6.88 -10.32 -0.54
C TYR A 56 6.72 -10.95 -1.92
N TYR A 57 7.62 -10.66 -2.87
CA TYR A 57 7.57 -11.23 -4.21
C TYR A 57 7.82 -12.74 -4.20
N LEU A 58 8.70 -13.23 -3.33
CA LEU A 58 8.93 -14.67 -3.15
C LEU A 58 7.69 -15.38 -2.59
N LEU A 59 7.01 -14.77 -1.61
CA LEU A 59 5.72 -15.28 -1.13
C LEU A 59 4.66 -15.29 -2.24
N MET A 60 4.59 -14.22 -3.02
CA MET A 60 3.62 -14.13 -4.13
C MET A 60 3.93 -15.15 -5.23
N LYS A 61 5.20 -15.40 -5.56
CA LYS A 61 5.62 -16.45 -6.51
C LYS A 61 5.22 -17.83 -6.03
N LEU A 62 5.40 -18.12 -4.73
CA LEU A 62 4.94 -19.38 -4.14
C LEU A 62 3.42 -19.49 -4.25
N TRP A 63 2.71 -18.44 -3.85
CA TRP A 63 1.26 -18.40 -3.81
C TRP A 63 0.63 -18.61 -5.18
N THR A 64 1.07 -17.87 -6.20
CA THR A 64 0.51 -17.96 -7.56
C THR A 64 0.84 -19.28 -8.25
N THR A 65 1.87 -20.00 -7.80
CA THR A 65 2.16 -21.37 -8.26
C THR A 65 1.02 -22.33 -7.88
N PHE A 66 0.39 -22.14 -6.71
CA PHE A 66 -0.68 -23.02 -6.23
C PHE A 66 -2.09 -22.54 -6.58
N PHE A 67 -2.32 -21.21 -6.57
CA PHE A 67 -3.65 -20.61 -6.72
C PHE A 67 -3.87 -19.91 -8.06
N GLY A 68 -2.87 -19.95 -8.95
CA GLY A 68 -2.92 -19.32 -10.27
C GLY A 68 -2.80 -17.79 -10.21
N LEU A 69 -2.80 -17.19 -11.39
CA LEU A 69 -2.64 -15.75 -11.59
C LEU A 69 -3.99 -15.12 -11.99
N SER A 70 -4.61 -14.42 -11.04
CA SER A 70 -5.83 -13.62 -11.24
C SER A 70 -5.86 -12.50 -10.20
N GLU A 71 -6.67 -11.48 -10.39
CA GLU A 71 -6.81 -10.36 -9.44
C GLU A 71 -7.26 -10.85 -8.07
N ILE A 72 -8.21 -11.80 -8.06
CA ILE A 72 -8.71 -12.42 -6.84
C ILE A 72 -7.58 -13.19 -6.15
N SER A 73 -6.85 -14.03 -6.89
CA SER A 73 -5.73 -14.82 -6.33
C SER A 73 -4.65 -13.91 -5.76
N LEU A 74 -4.25 -12.87 -6.49
CA LEU A 74 -3.19 -11.94 -6.10
C LEU A 74 -3.52 -11.13 -4.84
N ARG A 75 -4.80 -10.79 -4.62
CA ARG A 75 -5.24 -10.01 -3.46
C ARG A 75 -5.58 -10.87 -2.24
N MET A 76 -5.79 -12.18 -2.42
CA MET A 76 -6.18 -13.08 -1.33
C MET A 76 -5.16 -13.13 -0.17
N PRO A 77 -3.83 -13.13 -0.39
CA PRO A 77 -2.86 -13.05 0.71
C PRO A 77 -3.10 -11.84 1.63
N SER A 78 -3.33 -10.65 1.07
CA SER A 78 -3.60 -9.44 1.85
C SER A 78 -4.90 -9.53 2.65
N ILE A 79 -5.95 -10.17 2.10
CA ILE A 79 -7.18 -10.48 2.82
C ILE A 79 -6.87 -11.37 4.02
N LEU A 80 -6.17 -12.49 3.81
CA LEU A 80 -5.84 -13.46 4.85
C LEU A 80 -4.98 -12.82 5.96
N PHE A 81 -3.97 -12.03 5.61
CA PHE A 81 -3.16 -11.30 6.59
C PHE A 81 -4.00 -10.28 7.37
N SER A 82 -4.91 -9.56 6.72
CA SER A 82 -5.79 -8.61 7.41
C SER A 82 -6.75 -9.31 8.40
N LEU A 83 -7.28 -10.48 8.05
CA LEU A 83 -8.09 -11.30 8.95
C LEU A 83 -7.23 -11.85 10.10
N GLY A 84 -6.00 -12.28 9.80
CA GLY A 84 -5.01 -12.69 10.79
C GLY A 84 -4.72 -11.61 11.82
N VAL A 85 -4.54 -10.35 11.40
CA VAL A 85 -4.39 -9.19 12.31
C VAL A 85 -5.61 -9.04 13.20
N GLY A 86 -6.82 -9.08 12.62
CA GLY A 86 -8.07 -9.03 13.38
C GLY A 86 -8.15 -10.14 14.44
N TRP A 87 -7.68 -11.35 14.11
CA TRP A 87 -7.66 -12.48 15.04
C TRP A 87 -6.67 -12.27 16.19
N LEU A 88 -5.46 -11.80 15.89
CA LEU A 88 -4.47 -11.47 16.91
C LEU A 88 -4.98 -10.37 17.85
N LEU A 89 -5.63 -9.32 17.32
CA LEU A 89 -6.24 -8.27 18.13
C LEU A 89 -7.35 -8.79 19.03
N TYR A 90 -8.20 -9.69 18.51
CA TYR A 90 -9.23 -10.37 19.31
C TYR A 90 -8.60 -11.14 20.47
N ARG A 91 -7.53 -11.89 20.20
CA ARG A 91 -6.80 -12.66 21.22
C ARG A 91 -6.04 -11.80 22.23
N LEU A 92 -5.73 -10.54 21.90
CA LEU A 92 -5.04 -9.60 22.79
C LEU A 92 -5.99 -8.82 23.68
N LYS A 93 -7.00 -8.18 23.09
CA LYS A 93 -7.80 -7.14 23.74
C LYS A 93 -9.31 -7.29 23.49
N GLY A 94 -9.74 -8.41 22.91
CA GLY A 94 -11.15 -8.74 22.68
C GLY A 94 -11.74 -8.17 21.40
N LEU A 95 -13.06 -8.22 21.30
CA LEU A 95 -13.79 -8.02 20.04
C LEU A 95 -13.71 -6.60 19.48
N TRP A 96 -13.67 -5.58 20.35
CA TRP A 96 -13.74 -4.18 19.92
C TRP A 96 -12.51 -3.73 19.11
N PRO A 97 -11.25 -3.93 19.56
CA PRO A 97 -10.08 -3.63 18.73
C PRO A 97 -10.06 -4.41 17.41
N ALA A 98 -10.47 -5.68 17.44
CA ALA A 98 -10.58 -6.49 16.24
C ALA A 98 -11.60 -5.88 15.25
N ALA A 99 -12.79 -5.47 15.73
CA ALA A 99 -13.81 -4.84 14.90
C ALA A 99 -13.33 -3.48 14.36
N PHE A 100 -12.75 -2.62 15.19
CA PHE A 100 -12.22 -1.33 14.74
C PHE A 100 -11.16 -1.49 13.65
N PHE A 101 -10.31 -2.51 13.72
CA PHE A 101 -9.35 -2.81 12.67
C PHE A 101 -10.02 -3.42 11.42
N LEU A 102 -10.81 -4.48 11.59
CA LEU A 102 -11.40 -5.25 10.49
C LEU A 102 -12.33 -4.43 9.60
N PHE A 103 -13.04 -3.47 10.19
CA PHE A 103 -13.97 -2.58 9.50
C PHE A 103 -13.40 -1.19 9.23
N ASN A 104 -12.13 -0.93 9.57
CA ASN A 104 -11.51 0.34 9.25
C ASN A 104 -11.48 0.55 7.72
N PRO A 105 -11.93 1.71 7.21
CA PRO A 105 -12.07 1.94 5.77
C PRO A 105 -10.75 1.88 5.01
N LEU A 106 -9.62 2.22 5.66
CA LEU A 106 -8.30 2.09 5.07
C LEU A 106 -7.85 0.62 5.01
N VAL A 107 -8.11 -0.15 6.06
CA VAL A 107 -7.82 -1.60 6.08
C VAL A 107 -8.61 -2.34 5.01
N ILE A 108 -9.89 -2.00 4.81
CA ILE A 108 -10.70 -2.58 3.73
C ILE A 108 -10.02 -2.35 2.37
N TYR A 109 -9.68 -1.09 2.05
CA TYR A 109 -9.04 -0.74 0.78
C TYR A 109 -7.75 -1.55 0.53
N TYR A 110 -6.83 -1.53 1.50
CA TYR A 110 -5.52 -2.16 1.32
C TYR A 110 -5.53 -3.68 1.53
N SER A 111 -6.56 -4.23 2.15
CA SER A 111 -6.75 -5.69 2.15
C SER A 111 -7.13 -6.23 0.77
N GLN A 112 -7.66 -5.38 -0.11
CA GLN A 112 -7.90 -5.67 -1.53
C GLN A 112 -6.76 -5.20 -2.42
N GLU A 113 -5.53 -5.14 -1.89
CA GLU A 113 -4.35 -4.75 -2.65
C GLU A 113 -3.30 -5.86 -2.60
N ALA A 114 -2.84 -6.32 -3.76
CA ALA A 114 -1.76 -7.28 -3.90
C ALA A 114 -0.39 -6.63 -3.64
N ARG A 115 -0.23 -6.02 -2.45
CA ARG A 115 1.00 -5.38 -1.96
C ARG A 115 1.30 -5.79 -0.51
N MET A 116 2.54 -5.56 -0.10
CA MET A 116 3.15 -6.05 1.15
C MET A 116 2.57 -5.46 2.45
N TYR A 117 1.74 -4.42 2.38
CA TYR A 117 1.37 -3.63 3.57
C TYR A 117 0.60 -4.42 4.63
N LEU A 118 -0.31 -5.33 4.24
CA LEU A 118 -1.06 -6.13 5.20
C LEU A 118 -0.22 -7.28 5.76
N MET A 119 0.73 -7.81 4.97
CA MET A 119 1.70 -8.79 5.45
C MET A 119 2.60 -8.20 6.54
N VAL A 120 3.20 -7.02 6.33
CA VAL A 120 4.01 -6.37 7.37
C VAL A 120 3.17 -5.96 8.58
N THR A 121 1.92 -5.53 8.37
CA THR A 121 0.98 -5.24 9.47
C THR A 121 0.71 -6.50 10.31
N PHE A 122 0.51 -7.64 9.66
CA PHE A 122 0.37 -8.94 10.33
C PHE A 122 1.62 -9.32 11.12
N LEU A 123 2.80 -9.25 10.50
CA LEU A 123 4.07 -9.63 11.15
C LEU A 123 4.39 -8.74 12.35
N LEU A 124 4.20 -7.42 12.27
CA LEU A 124 4.40 -6.52 13.41
C LEU A 124 3.36 -6.72 14.51
N THR A 125 2.11 -7.03 14.15
CA THR A 125 1.07 -7.42 15.13
C THR A 125 1.41 -8.76 15.79
N LEU A 126 1.97 -9.71 15.03
CA LEU A 126 2.42 -11.01 15.53
C LEU A 126 3.62 -10.88 16.47
N ALA A 127 4.54 -9.97 16.19
CA ALA A 127 5.62 -9.61 17.10
C ALA A 127 5.02 -9.07 18.41
N PHE A 128 4.13 -8.08 18.34
CA PHE A 128 3.48 -7.53 19.55
C PHE A 128 2.67 -8.60 20.31
N TYR A 129 1.97 -9.49 19.61
CA TYR A 129 1.28 -10.63 20.20
C TYR A 129 2.23 -11.58 20.93
N SER A 130 3.34 -11.95 20.28
CA SER A 130 4.34 -12.87 20.83
C SER A 130 5.06 -12.28 22.03
N LEU A 131 5.29 -10.97 22.04
CA LEU A 131 5.78 -10.22 23.21
C LEU A 131 4.85 -10.40 24.42
N GLU A 132 3.54 -10.17 24.25
CA GLU A 132 2.53 -10.32 25.31
C GLU A 132 2.40 -11.78 25.78
N ARG A 133 2.66 -12.75 24.89
CA ARG A 133 2.70 -14.18 25.20
C ARG A 133 4.06 -14.68 25.69
N LYS A 134 5.06 -13.81 25.79
CA LYS A 134 6.46 -14.12 26.15
C LYS A 134 7.12 -15.19 25.25
N ASN A 135 6.66 -15.35 24.00
CA ASN A 135 7.26 -16.24 23.01
C ASN A 135 8.40 -15.51 22.27
N ALA A 136 9.62 -15.67 22.75
CA ALA A 136 10.80 -14.98 22.22
C ALA A 136 11.16 -15.39 20.78
N TRP A 137 11.04 -16.67 20.44
CA TRP A 137 11.41 -17.15 19.11
C TRP A 137 10.49 -16.57 18.02
N LEU A 138 9.18 -16.68 18.23
CA LEU A 138 8.19 -16.16 17.28
C LEU A 138 8.26 -14.63 17.19
N TYR A 139 8.58 -13.97 18.31
CA TYR A 139 8.84 -12.53 18.35
C TYR A 139 10.00 -12.13 17.42
N CYS A 140 11.18 -12.73 17.58
CA CYS A 140 12.34 -12.41 16.78
C CYS A 140 12.10 -12.72 15.29
N LEU A 141 11.51 -13.88 15.00
CA LEU A 141 11.17 -14.27 13.63
C LEU A 141 10.23 -13.25 12.97
N ALA A 142 9.19 -12.82 13.68
CA ALA A 142 8.24 -11.85 13.16
C ALA A 142 8.89 -10.47 12.88
N ILE A 143 9.82 -10.03 13.74
CA ILE A 143 10.59 -8.79 13.53
C ILE A 143 11.48 -8.89 12.27
N ILE A 144 12.23 -9.98 12.13
CA ILE A 144 13.11 -10.21 10.98
C ILE A 144 12.27 -10.24 9.69
N LEU A 145 11.20 -11.05 9.66
CA LEU A 145 10.34 -11.15 8.48
C LEU A 145 9.64 -9.83 8.15
N ALA A 146 9.23 -9.05 9.15
CA ALA A 146 8.59 -7.74 8.93
C ALA A 146 9.53 -6.78 8.18
N PHE A 147 10.80 -6.70 8.60
CA PHE A 147 11.79 -5.86 7.94
C PHE A 147 12.15 -6.40 6.54
N GLN A 148 12.29 -7.72 6.41
CA GLN A 148 12.49 -8.38 5.11
C GLN A 148 11.26 -8.31 4.19
N THR A 149 10.11 -7.82 4.66
CA THR A 149 8.91 -7.56 3.85
C THR A 149 8.83 -6.11 3.44
N PHE A 150 9.20 -5.19 4.33
CA PHE A 150 9.11 -3.76 4.10
C PHE A 150 10.12 -3.00 4.98
N TYR A 151 11.07 -2.29 4.36
CA TYR A 151 12.09 -1.52 5.09
C TYR A 151 11.50 -0.50 6.06
N GLY A 152 10.35 0.10 5.72
CA GLY A 152 9.64 1.04 6.60
C GLY A 152 9.12 0.44 7.92
N ALA A 153 9.20 -0.89 8.10
CA ALA A 153 8.97 -1.55 9.38
C ALA A 153 9.96 -1.07 10.47
N ILE A 154 11.15 -0.59 10.08
CA ILE A 154 12.17 -0.10 11.01
C ILE A 154 11.63 0.99 11.95
N PHE A 155 10.76 1.86 11.46
CA PHE A 155 10.17 2.93 12.26
C PHE A 155 9.32 2.37 13.41
N PHE A 156 8.54 1.31 13.15
CA PHE A 156 7.80 0.61 14.20
C PHE A 156 8.72 -0.14 15.16
N ILE A 157 9.77 -0.80 14.65
CA ILE A 157 10.73 -1.55 15.45
C ILE A 157 11.46 -0.62 16.44
N VAL A 158 11.86 0.58 16.01
CA VAL A 158 12.43 1.61 16.91
C VAL A 158 11.40 2.10 17.93
N GLY A 159 10.15 2.32 17.51
CA GLY A 159 9.05 2.61 18.45
C GLY A 159 8.86 1.50 19.49
N LEU A 160 9.02 0.25 19.08
CA LEU A 160 8.95 -0.92 19.96
C LEU A 160 10.09 -0.95 20.96
N MET A 161 11.31 -0.58 20.56
CA MET A 161 12.44 -0.40 21.47
C MET A 161 12.17 0.66 22.54
N PHE A 162 11.65 1.84 22.16
CA PHE A 162 11.30 2.86 23.14
C PHE A 162 10.16 2.43 24.06
N TYR A 163 9.14 1.76 23.53
CA TYR A 163 8.07 1.20 24.34
C TYR A 163 8.63 0.21 25.38
N LEU A 164 9.48 -0.72 24.96
CA LEU A 164 10.12 -1.72 25.82
C LEU A 164 11.03 -1.09 26.88
N LEU A 165 11.73 -0.01 26.54
CA LEU A 165 12.53 0.78 27.46
C LEU A 165 11.65 1.42 28.56
N VAL A 166 10.53 2.05 28.18
CA VAL A 166 9.60 2.68 29.13
C VAL A 166 8.98 1.66 30.08
N ILE A 167 8.60 0.47 29.59
CA ILE A 167 8.08 -0.60 30.45
C ILE A 167 9.18 -1.45 31.11
N LYS A 168 10.45 -1.07 30.94
CA LYS A 168 11.65 -1.73 31.51
C LYS A 168 11.75 -3.22 31.18
N ASN A 169 11.30 -3.65 30.00
CA ASN A 169 11.40 -5.03 29.55
C ASN A 169 12.71 -5.27 28.79
N TRP A 170 13.81 -5.33 29.55
CA TRP A 170 15.19 -5.44 29.03
C TRP A 170 15.42 -6.67 28.16
N ARG A 171 14.83 -7.82 28.52
CA ARG A 171 14.96 -9.05 27.74
C ARG A 171 14.47 -8.85 26.31
N PHE A 172 13.25 -8.37 26.14
CA PHE A 172 12.69 -8.15 24.80
C PHE A 172 13.34 -6.96 24.10
N LEU A 173 13.84 -5.96 24.83
CA LEU A 173 14.63 -4.87 24.24
C LEU A 173 15.89 -5.43 23.57
N MET A 174 16.65 -6.27 24.26
CA MET A 174 17.85 -6.92 23.71
C MET A 174 17.53 -7.84 22.52
N LEU A 175 16.44 -8.61 22.60
CA LEU A 175 15.98 -9.44 21.48
C LEU A 175 15.61 -8.58 20.25
N THR A 176 14.97 -7.42 20.47
CA THR A 176 14.63 -6.49 19.38
C THR A 176 15.89 -5.93 18.75
N PHE A 177 16.87 -5.52 19.56
CA PHE A 177 18.15 -5.01 19.09
C PHE A 177 18.90 -6.07 18.29
N GLY A 178 19.06 -7.28 18.83
CA GLY A 178 19.71 -8.39 18.12
C GLY A 178 19.02 -8.75 16.80
N SER A 179 17.68 -8.84 16.80
CA SER A 179 16.90 -9.12 15.58
C SER A 179 17.05 -8.00 14.54
N THR A 180 17.16 -6.75 14.99
CA THR A 180 17.38 -5.59 14.12
C THR A 180 18.76 -5.63 13.46
N LEU A 181 19.81 -5.94 14.24
CA LEU A 181 21.16 -6.10 13.68
C LEU A 181 21.22 -7.22 12.65
N ILE A 182 20.61 -8.38 12.95
CA ILE A 182 20.54 -9.51 12.03
C ILE A 182 19.84 -9.10 10.73
N THR A 183 18.62 -8.53 10.82
CA THR A 183 17.85 -8.23 9.61
C THR A 183 18.44 -7.09 8.78
N VAL A 184 19.03 -6.07 9.41
CA VAL A 184 19.74 -5.00 8.71
C VAL A 184 20.98 -5.56 8.04
N GLY A 185 21.78 -6.38 8.75
CA GLY A 185 22.96 -7.04 8.17
C GLY A 185 22.61 -7.92 6.97
N MET A 186 21.57 -8.74 7.05
CA MET A 186 21.09 -9.57 5.94
C MET A 186 20.62 -8.74 4.74
N ALA A 187 19.95 -7.61 4.98
CA ALA A 187 19.43 -6.76 3.91
C ALA A 187 20.47 -5.78 3.35
N MET A 188 21.58 -5.55 4.04
CA MET A 188 22.53 -4.47 3.74
C MET A 188 23.06 -4.51 2.30
N PRO A 189 23.46 -5.67 1.74
CA PRO A 189 23.96 -5.72 0.36
C PRO A 189 22.90 -5.26 -0.66
N LEU A 190 21.67 -5.75 -0.52
CA LEU A 190 20.56 -5.37 -1.40
C LEU A 190 20.17 -3.90 -1.21
N LEU A 191 20.04 -3.46 0.05
CA LEU A 191 19.68 -2.08 0.38
C LEU A 191 20.72 -1.08 -0.15
N TRP A 192 22.00 -1.43 -0.10
CA TRP A 192 23.08 -0.61 -0.65
C TRP A 192 22.95 -0.46 -2.17
N GLN A 193 22.68 -1.55 -2.88
CA GLN A 193 22.48 -1.52 -4.33
C GLN A 193 21.23 -0.72 -4.72
N GLN A 194 20.11 -0.96 -4.04
CA GLN A 194 18.86 -0.22 -4.25
C GLN A 194 19.02 1.27 -3.97
N TRP A 195 19.81 1.65 -2.97
CA TRP A 195 20.11 3.05 -2.68
C TRP A 195 20.82 3.73 -3.86
N HIS A 196 21.84 3.10 -4.45
CA HIS A 196 22.54 3.66 -5.62
C HIS A 196 21.60 3.79 -6.83
N ASN A 197 20.86 2.74 -7.15
CA ASN A 197 19.91 2.74 -8.27
C ASN A 197 18.80 3.78 -8.08
N SER A 198 18.38 4.03 -6.83
CA SER A 198 17.36 5.05 -6.53
C SER A 198 17.80 6.47 -6.89
N GLN A 199 19.10 6.78 -6.81
CA GLN A 199 19.64 8.09 -7.16
C GLN A 199 19.58 8.31 -8.67
N GLU A 200 19.89 7.27 -9.45
CA GLU A 200 19.79 7.30 -10.91
C GLU A 200 18.35 7.50 -11.38
N ILE A 201 17.39 6.74 -10.82
CA ILE A 201 15.97 6.88 -11.16
C ILE A 201 15.45 8.28 -10.80
N THR A 202 15.85 8.82 -9.66
CA THR A 202 15.42 10.16 -9.23
C THR A 202 15.94 11.26 -10.18
N ALA A 203 17.11 11.05 -10.82
CA ALA A 203 17.61 11.97 -11.85
C ALA A 203 16.82 11.87 -13.17
N LEU A 204 16.26 10.70 -13.48
CA LEU A 204 15.49 10.45 -14.71
C LEU A 204 14.02 10.86 -14.62
N VAL A 205 13.44 10.90 -13.42
CA VAL A 205 12.01 11.18 -13.21
C VAL A 205 11.81 12.51 -12.49
N VAL A 206 11.66 13.56 -13.29
CA VAL A 206 11.68 14.98 -12.86
C VAL A 206 10.73 15.26 -11.68
N ASN A 207 9.49 14.76 -11.74
CA ASN A 207 8.45 15.07 -10.75
C ASN A 207 8.21 13.93 -9.74
N TRP A 208 9.13 12.98 -9.59
CA TRP A 208 8.95 11.81 -8.71
C TRP A 208 8.66 12.19 -7.25
N LYS A 209 9.28 13.26 -6.75
CA LYS A 209 9.05 13.75 -5.37
C LYS A 209 7.59 14.10 -5.09
N ASN A 210 6.82 14.49 -6.11
CA ASN A 210 5.42 14.92 -5.95
C ASN A 210 4.49 13.75 -5.59
N VAL A 211 4.87 12.52 -5.94
CA VAL A 211 4.04 11.31 -5.71
C VAL A 211 4.48 10.49 -4.49
N LEU A 212 5.65 10.80 -3.91
CA LEU A 212 6.24 10.00 -2.82
C LEU A 212 5.88 10.44 -1.40
N GLY A 213 5.13 11.54 -1.24
CA GLY A 213 4.74 12.06 0.08
C GLY A 213 5.88 12.82 0.76
N THR A 214 6.12 14.05 0.32
CA THR A 214 7.13 14.97 0.89
C THR A 214 6.88 15.34 2.35
N ALA A 215 7.93 15.78 3.06
CA ALA A 215 7.82 16.38 4.39
C ALA A 215 6.97 17.67 4.32
N SER A 216 5.67 17.54 4.58
CA SER A 216 4.73 18.66 4.57
C SER A 216 3.64 18.47 5.63
N LEU A 217 3.10 19.58 6.13
CA LEU A 217 1.98 19.57 7.06
C LEU A 217 0.76 18.83 6.46
N LYS A 218 0.52 18.99 5.15
CA LYS A 218 -0.52 18.27 4.43
C LYS A 218 -0.36 16.75 4.56
N ASN A 219 0.82 16.21 4.25
CA ASN A 219 1.04 14.75 4.31
C ASN A 219 0.97 14.23 5.75
N LEU A 220 1.49 15.00 6.72
CA LEU A 220 1.39 14.64 8.13
C LEU A 220 -0.08 14.56 8.59
N LEU A 221 -0.92 15.54 8.23
CA LEU A 221 -2.35 15.57 8.58
C LEU A 221 -3.19 14.57 7.77
N LEU A 222 -2.73 14.16 6.59
CA LEU A 222 -3.41 13.14 5.79
C LEU A 222 -3.36 11.76 6.45
N ILE A 223 -2.35 11.46 7.27
CA ILE A 223 -2.26 10.16 7.96
C ILE A 223 -3.45 9.93 8.90
N PRO A 224 -3.70 10.78 9.93
CA PRO A 224 -4.85 10.58 10.81
C PRO A 224 -6.18 10.70 10.06
N LEU A 225 -6.25 11.56 9.05
CA LEU A 225 -7.43 11.72 8.21
C LEU A 225 -7.77 10.42 7.48
N LYS A 226 -6.83 9.86 6.72
CA LYS A 226 -7.02 8.62 5.95
C LYS A 226 -7.19 7.39 6.85
N PHE A 227 -6.58 7.36 8.03
CA PHE A 227 -6.82 6.31 9.03
C PHE A 227 -8.28 6.32 9.54
N SER A 228 -8.97 7.46 9.46
CA SER A 228 -10.35 7.59 9.97
C SER A 228 -11.40 7.39 8.88
N ILE A 229 -11.15 7.86 7.65
CA ILE A 229 -12.14 7.86 6.56
C ILE A 229 -11.77 6.96 5.36
N GLY A 230 -10.56 6.40 5.31
CA GLY A 230 -10.11 5.57 4.18
C GLY A 230 -9.65 6.37 2.96
N ARG A 231 -9.45 5.67 1.82
CA ARG A 231 -8.99 6.25 0.55
C ARG A 231 -10.14 6.87 -0.26
N ILE A 232 -10.94 7.72 0.38
CA ILE A 232 -12.02 8.48 -0.27
C ILE A 232 -11.72 9.98 -0.24
N SER A 233 -12.20 10.72 -1.24
CA SER A 233 -12.18 12.19 -1.28
C SER A 233 -13.19 12.73 -2.28
N PHE A 234 -13.93 13.77 -1.93
CA PHE A 234 -15.00 14.30 -2.77
C PHE A 234 -14.90 15.81 -2.94
N GLU A 235 -15.59 16.33 -3.96
CA GLU A 235 -15.78 17.77 -4.16
C GLU A 235 -17.09 18.25 -3.54
N PRO A 236 -17.18 19.53 -3.12
CA PRO A 236 -16.07 20.50 -3.06
C PRO A 236 -15.08 20.17 -1.93
N LYS A 237 -13.77 20.38 -2.17
CA LYS A 237 -12.72 20.08 -1.18
C LYS A 237 -12.95 20.67 0.22
N ALA A 238 -13.57 21.85 0.31
CA ALA A 238 -13.89 22.47 1.59
C ALA A 238 -14.84 21.59 2.44
N ALA A 239 -15.90 21.06 1.83
CA ALA A 239 -16.83 20.14 2.50
C ALA A 239 -16.15 18.83 2.89
N TYR A 240 -15.29 18.31 2.01
CA TYR A 240 -14.49 17.12 2.31
C TYR A 240 -13.61 17.30 3.54
N TYR A 241 -12.84 18.40 3.61
CA TYR A 241 -11.97 18.65 4.75
C TYR A 241 -12.76 18.90 6.05
N LEU A 242 -13.92 19.55 5.98
CA LEU A 242 -14.78 19.77 7.15
C LEU A 242 -15.33 18.44 7.69
N ILE A 243 -15.99 17.63 6.85
CA ILE A 243 -16.61 16.37 7.26
C ILE A 243 -15.54 15.37 7.71
N ALA A 244 -14.49 15.19 6.91
CA ALA A 244 -13.40 14.30 7.25
C ALA A 244 -12.65 14.76 8.51
N GLY A 245 -12.40 16.07 8.63
CA GLY A 245 -11.75 16.66 9.79
C GLY A 245 -12.54 16.48 11.08
N LEU A 246 -13.85 16.74 11.07
CA LEU A 246 -14.73 16.51 12.22
C LEU A 246 -14.75 15.04 12.64
N TRP A 247 -14.88 14.11 11.68
CA TRP A 247 -14.82 12.68 11.95
C TRP A 247 -13.46 12.25 12.51
N THR A 248 -12.38 12.70 11.90
CA THR A 248 -11.01 12.41 12.37
C THR A 248 -10.78 12.94 13.77
N THR A 249 -11.17 14.17 14.07
CA THR A 249 -11.09 14.72 15.43
C THR A 249 -11.93 13.90 16.41
N MET A 250 -13.15 13.47 16.02
CA MET A 250 -13.99 12.61 16.85
C MET A 250 -13.33 11.26 17.17
N VAL A 251 -12.64 10.64 16.21
CA VAL A 251 -11.94 9.36 16.44
C VAL A 251 -10.67 9.56 17.27
N TRP A 252 -9.82 10.52 16.89
CA TRP A 252 -8.49 10.70 17.47
C TRP A 252 -8.50 11.33 18.87
N SER A 253 -9.50 12.15 19.19
CA SER A 253 -9.71 12.69 20.55
C SER A 253 -10.04 11.60 21.58
N ARG A 254 -10.42 10.39 21.14
CA ARG A 254 -10.81 9.27 22.01
C ARG A 254 -9.68 8.27 22.24
N LEU A 255 -8.51 8.47 21.65
CA LEU A 255 -7.35 7.61 21.87
C LEU A 255 -6.83 7.80 23.29
N LYS A 256 -6.47 6.69 23.96
CA LYS A 256 -5.87 6.73 25.31
C LYS A 256 -4.38 7.08 25.25
N TRP A 257 -4.07 8.35 25.00
CA TRP A 257 -2.68 8.84 24.87
C TRP A 257 -1.78 8.63 26.09
N ARG A 258 -2.37 8.44 27.29
CA ARG A 258 -1.63 8.12 28.52
C ARG A 258 -1.17 6.66 28.62
N ASP A 259 -1.65 5.74 27.77
CA ASP A 259 -1.13 4.37 27.73
C ASP A 259 0.26 4.39 27.06
N PRO A 260 1.31 3.74 27.63
CA PRO A 260 2.63 3.71 27.03
C PRO A 260 2.67 3.19 25.58
N LYS A 261 1.67 2.41 25.14
CA LYS A 261 1.55 1.97 23.74
C LYS A 261 1.35 3.11 22.76
N ALA A 262 0.97 4.32 23.20
CA ALA A 262 0.93 5.51 22.36
C ALA A 262 2.29 5.81 21.69
N ILE A 263 3.41 5.40 22.30
CA ILE A 263 4.75 5.49 21.72
C ILE A 263 4.83 4.75 20.38
N LEU A 264 4.19 3.58 20.28
CA LEU A 264 4.15 2.78 19.04
C LEU A 264 3.40 3.48 17.91
N LEU A 265 2.53 4.44 18.22
CA LEU A 265 1.82 5.27 17.23
C LEU A 265 2.61 6.53 16.88
N MET A 266 3.22 7.19 17.87
CA MET A 266 3.89 8.48 17.69
C MET A 266 5.29 8.36 17.11
N THR A 267 6.12 7.45 17.63
CA THR A 267 7.51 7.32 17.21
C THR A 267 7.63 7.06 15.71
N PRO A 268 6.87 6.14 15.08
CA PRO A 268 7.05 5.87 13.66
C PRO A 268 6.73 7.07 12.77
N LEU A 269 5.72 7.87 13.17
CA LEU A 269 5.34 9.09 12.45
C LEU A 269 6.39 10.20 12.60
N LEU A 270 6.95 10.36 13.79
CA LEU A 270 8.02 11.34 14.05
C LEU A 270 9.29 10.97 13.29
N LEU A 271 9.72 9.70 13.35
CA LEU A 271 10.90 9.23 12.64
C LEU A 271 10.73 9.37 11.12
N ALA A 272 9.56 9.02 10.59
CA ALA A 272 9.31 9.16 9.16
C ALA A 272 9.20 10.63 8.72
N LEU A 273 8.69 11.52 9.56
CA LEU A 273 8.70 12.97 9.30
C LEU A 273 10.13 13.49 9.18
N VAL A 274 11.00 13.15 10.14
CA VAL A 274 12.41 13.52 10.12
C VAL A 274 13.12 12.92 8.91
N PHE A 275 12.91 11.63 8.63
CA PHE A 275 13.51 10.97 7.48
C PHE A 275 13.03 11.54 6.14
N SER A 276 11.79 12.04 6.07
CA SER A 276 11.21 12.57 4.84
C SER A 276 11.79 13.90 4.37
N PHE A 277 12.65 14.54 5.16
CA PHE A 277 13.50 15.63 4.70
C PHE A 277 14.65 15.13 3.80
N VAL A 278 15.07 13.87 3.95
CA VAL A 278 16.11 13.23 3.13
C VAL A 278 15.49 12.47 1.96
N SER A 279 14.51 11.60 2.25
CA SER A 279 13.83 10.80 1.23
C SER A 279 12.33 10.72 1.51
N PRO A 280 11.45 11.22 0.62
CA PRO A 280 10.01 11.32 0.87
C PRO A 280 9.35 9.98 1.24
N LEU A 281 8.85 9.88 2.48
CA LEU A 281 8.23 8.68 3.03
C LEU A 281 6.87 8.88 3.72
N LEU A 282 6.29 10.08 3.72
CA LEU A 282 5.08 10.41 4.51
C LEU A 282 3.74 9.98 3.89
N SER A 283 3.75 9.06 2.92
CA SER A 283 2.50 8.51 2.38
C SER A 283 1.80 7.60 3.41
N TYR A 284 0.54 7.91 3.74
CA TYR A 284 -0.23 7.27 4.81
C TYR A 284 -0.28 5.73 4.73
N PHE A 285 -0.28 5.16 3.53
CA PHE A 285 -0.33 3.71 3.32
C PHE A 285 0.95 2.97 3.74
N ARG A 286 2.06 3.68 3.91
CA ARG A 286 3.31 3.11 4.44
C ARG A 286 3.22 2.83 5.95
N PHE A 287 2.17 3.30 6.61
CA PHE A 287 1.99 3.21 8.06
C PHE A 287 0.80 2.36 8.50
N LEU A 288 0.24 1.49 7.64
CA LEU A 288 -0.92 0.66 8.00
C LEU A 288 -0.67 -0.23 9.23
N TYR A 289 0.59 -0.57 9.51
CA TYR A 289 0.99 -1.29 10.72
C TYR A 289 0.71 -0.54 12.03
N LEU A 290 0.33 0.74 11.96
CA LEU A 290 -0.11 1.54 13.11
C LEU A 290 -1.61 1.37 13.44
N LEU A 291 -2.42 0.90 12.48
CA LEU A 291 -3.87 0.72 12.69
C LEU A 291 -4.23 -0.30 13.79
N PRO A 292 -3.47 -1.40 13.99
CA PRO A 292 -3.67 -2.28 15.16
C PRO A 292 -3.46 -1.55 16.49
N VAL A 293 -2.45 -0.68 16.59
CA VAL A 293 -2.18 0.12 17.79
C VAL A 293 -3.29 1.15 18.00
N LEU A 294 -3.69 1.84 16.93
CA LEU A 294 -4.82 2.78 16.96
C LEU A 294 -6.10 2.10 17.47
N ALA A 295 -6.42 0.91 16.98
CA ALA A 295 -7.60 0.16 17.39
C ALA A 295 -7.57 -0.21 18.89
N ILE A 296 -6.39 -0.58 19.42
CA ILE A 296 -6.20 -0.85 20.85
C ILE A 296 -6.40 0.43 21.67
N LEU A 297 -5.73 1.53 21.31
CA LEU A 297 -5.80 2.81 22.04
C LEU A 297 -7.21 3.41 22.00
N LEU A 298 -7.91 3.25 20.88
CA LEU A 298 -9.29 3.70 20.69
C LEU A 298 -10.24 2.94 21.61
N ASN A 299 -10.15 1.61 21.65
CA ASN A 299 -10.96 0.80 22.56
C ASN A 299 -10.71 1.12 24.05
N GLN A 300 -9.47 1.46 24.40
CA GLN A 300 -9.12 1.80 25.78
C GLN A 300 -9.61 3.19 26.22
N GLY A 301 -9.69 4.15 25.30
CA GLY A 301 -10.22 5.49 25.61
C GLY A 301 -11.75 5.57 25.54
N LEU A 302 -12.38 4.72 24.71
CA LEU A 302 -13.83 4.59 24.65
C LEU A 302 -14.38 3.74 25.80
N LYS A 303 -14.97 4.39 26.80
CA LYS A 303 -15.67 3.70 27.91
C LYS A 303 -17.11 3.31 27.57
N ASN A 304 -17.78 4.09 26.71
CA ASN A 304 -19.18 3.92 26.36
C ASN A 304 -19.35 3.03 25.12
N ASN A 305 -20.13 1.94 25.24
CA ASN A 305 -20.44 1.03 24.12
C ASN A 305 -21.22 1.71 22.99
N TYR A 306 -22.11 2.67 23.27
CA TYR A 306 -22.82 3.41 22.23
C TYR A 306 -21.86 4.17 21.32
N LEU A 307 -20.82 4.78 21.89
CA LEU A 307 -19.81 5.49 21.11
C LEU A 307 -18.90 4.53 20.32
N LYS A 308 -18.62 3.33 20.86
CA LYS A 308 -17.92 2.28 20.10
C LYS A 308 -18.74 1.83 18.88
N ILE A 309 -20.04 1.62 19.06
CA ILE A 309 -20.96 1.27 17.98
C ILE A 309 -21.00 2.39 16.94
N PHE A 310 -21.14 3.65 17.37
CA PHE A 310 -21.17 4.81 16.47
C PHE A 310 -19.90 4.91 15.61
N ILE A 311 -18.72 4.78 16.22
CA ILE A 311 -17.45 4.81 15.48
C ILE A 311 -17.34 3.64 14.51
N LEU A 312 -17.76 2.44 14.94
CA LEU A 312 -17.78 1.26 14.09
C LEU A 312 -18.73 1.44 12.89
N ILE A 313 -19.92 2.00 13.09
CA ILE A 313 -20.88 2.31 12.02
C ILE A 313 -20.27 3.30 11.03
N GLY A 314 -19.60 4.36 11.49
CA GLY A 314 -18.94 5.29 10.58
C GLY A 314 -17.80 4.66 9.79
N PHE A 315 -16.99 3.79 10.41
CA PHE A 315 -15.97 3.01 9.70
C PHE A 315 -16.58 2.11 8.62
N ILE A 316 -17.69 1.41 8.92
CA ILE A 316 -18.43 0.62 7.94
C ILE A 316 -19.00 1.52 6.84
N GLY A 317 -19.60 2.66 7.19
CA GLY A 317 -20.15 3.63 6.24
C GLY A 317 -19.11 4.12 5.24
N PHE A 318 -17.95 4.58 5.71
CA PHE A 318 -16.85 4.99 4.82
C PHE A 318 -16.28 3.82 3.99
N SER A 319 -16.27 2.60 4.55
CA SER A 319 -15.89 1.41 3.79
C SER A 319 -16.85 1.13 2.65
N LEU A 320 -18.16 1.23 2.90
CA LEU A 320 -19.21 1.06 1.89
C LEU A 320 -19.15 2.15 0.82
N VAL A 321 -18.81 3.39 1.17
CA VAL A 321 -18.59 4.45 0.18
C VAL A 321 -17.48 4.05 -0.81
N TYR A 322 -16.35 3.52 -0.33
CA TYR A 322 -15.33 2.99 -1.23
C TYR A 322 -15.83 1.80 -2.05
N LEU A 323 -16.48 0.82 -1.41
CA LEU A 323 -16.86 -0.44 -2.06
C LEU A 323 -17.95 -0.26 -3.13
N LEU A 324 -18.92 0.63 -2.90
CA LEU A 324 -20.13 0.73 -3.74
C LEU A 324 -20.04 1.81 -4.83
N PHE A 325 -19.16 2.80 -4.71
CA PHE A 325 -19.09 3.91 -5.66
C PHE A 325 -17.86 3.79 -6.58
N PRO A 326 -18.05 3.56 -7.90
CA PRO A 326 -16.96 3.30 -8.84
C PRO A 326 -15.90 4.40 -8.92
N GLN A 327 -16.23 5.65 -8.59
CA GLN A 327 -15.27 6.76 -8.60
C GLN A 327 -14.10 6.59 -7.61
N PHE A 328 -14.25 5.75 -6.57
CA PHE A 328 -13.20 5.46 -5.59
C PHE A 328 -12.44 4.16 -5.88
N HIS A 329 -12.80 3.47 -6.95
CA HIS A 329 -12.13 2.24 -7.40
C HIS A 329 -10.83 2.56 -8.14
N ARG A 330 -9.99 1.53 -8.30
CA ARG A 330 -8.68 1.62 -8.98
C ARG A 330 -8.81 1.93 -10.47
N GLU A 331 -7.73 2.39 -11.08
CA GLU A 331 -7.57 2.65 -12.51
C GLU A 331 -8.10 1.48 -13.36
N ASP A 332 -8.89 1.76 -14.40
CA ASP A 332 -9.58 0.71 -15.17
C ASP A 332 -8.76 0.16 -16.35
N TRP A 333 -7.65 -0.51 -16.02
CA TRP A 333 -6.75 -1.12 -17.01
C TRP A 333 -7.38 -2.27 -17.81
N GLN A 334 -8.31 -3.03 -17.23
CA GLN A 334 -9.02 -4.12 -17.92
C GLN A 334 -9.79 -3.61 -19.14
N SER A 335 -10.65 -2.60 -18.94
CA SER A 335 -11.44 -2.05 -20.04
C SER A 335 -10.55 -1.39 -21.10
N LEU A 336 -9.52 -0.64 -20.67
CA LEU A 336 -8.56 -0.03 -21.58
C LEU A 336 -7.87 -1.10 -22.43
N ALA A 337 -7.36 -2.17 -21.81
CA ALA A 337 -6.63 -3.20 -22.51
C ALA A 337 -7.51 -4.07 -23.43
N ARG A 338 -8.79 -4.26 -23.08
CA ARG A 338 -9.77 -4.94 -23.93
C ARG A 338 -10.08 -4.16 -25.20
N ASP A 339 -10.16 -2.84 -25.11
CA ASP A 339 -10.52 -1.96 -26.24
C ASP A 339 -9.33 -1.70 -27.19
N LEU A 340 -8.12 -2.15 -26.84
CA LEU A 340 -6.95 -2.09 -27.72
C LEU A 340 -7.06 -3.11 -28.87
N PRO A 341 -6.83 -2.69 -30.14
CA PRO A 341 -6.91 -3.61 -31.27
C PRO A 341 -5.83 -4.69 -31.22
N GLU A 342 -6.09 -5.83 -31.86
CA GLU A 342 -5.12 -6.93 -31.97
C GLU A 342 -3.83 -6.48 -32.67
N LYS A 343 -2.69 -7.03 -32.23
CA LYS A 343 -1.35 -6.80 -32.81
C LYS A 343 -0.97 -5.32 -33.01
N THR A 344 -1.44 -4.45 -32.13
CA THR A 344 -1.15 -3.01 -32.20
C THR A 344 0.03 -2.63 -31.31
N LEU A 345 0.77 -1.61 -31.74
CA LEU A 345 1.85 -1.00 -31.00
C LEU A 345 1.30 0.12 -30.11
N VAL A 346 1.49 -0.01 -28.80
CA VAL A 346 1.05 0.97 -27.81
C VAL A 346 2.24 1.79 -27.35
N TYR A 347 2.08 3.11 -27.33
CA TYR A 347 3.11 4.04 -26.91
C TYR A 347 2.78 4.65 -25.56
N GLY A 348 3.79 4.80 -24.71
CA GLY A 348 3.70 5.50 -23.44
C GLY A 348 5.01 5.41 -22.69
N ILE A 349 4.98 5.51 -21.37
CA ILE A 349 6.17 5.26 -20.55
C ILE A 349 6.14 3.79 -20.13
N VAL A 350 7.07 2.98 -20.65
CA VAL A 350 7.01 1.51 -20.58
C VAL A 350 6.86 1.02 -19.14
N SER A 351 7.67 1.55 -18.21
CA SER A 351 7.64 1.23 -16.78
C SER A 351 6.30 1.52 -16.09
N SER A 352 5.41 2.26 -16.74
CA SER A 352 4.10 2.65 -16.21
C SER A 352 2.92 1.97 -16.91
N LEU A 353 3.18 1.06 -17.84
CA LEU A 353 2.16 0.35 -18.63
C LEU A 353 2.05 -1.14 -18.27
N GLU A 354 2.52 -1.53 -17.09
CA GLU A 354 2.44 -2.93 -16.63
C GLU A 354 1.00 -3.43 -16.51
N GLY A 355 0.01 -2.53 -16.32
CA GLY A 355 -1.40 -2.90 -16.41
C GLY A 355 -1.75 -3.50 -17.78
N ILE A 356 -1.25 -2.92 -18.87
CA ILE A 356 -1.46 -3.46 -20.22
C ILE A 356 -0.69 -4.78 -20.39
N ASN A 357 0.57 -4.84 -19.96
CA ASN A 357 1.39 -6.05 -20.04
C ASN A 357 0.78 -7.23 -19.24
N TYR A 358 0.09 -6.94 -18.14
CA TYR A 358 -0.65 -7.95 -17.40
C TYR A 358 -1.85 -8.47 -18.20
N TYR A 359 -2.70 -7.58 -18.72
CA TYR A 359 -3.96 -7.94 -19.39
C TYR A 359 -3.82 -8.42 -20.82
N ARG A 360 -2.82 -7.92 -21.55
CA ARG A 360 -2.57 -8.16 -22.97
C ARG A 360 -1.06 -8.31 -23.22
N PRO A 361 -0.42 -9.36 -22.68
CA PRO A 361 1.04 -9.56 -22.78
C PRO A 361 1.56 -9.71 -24.21
N GLU A 362 0.67 -9.99 -25.17
CA GLU A 362 1.01 -10.11 -26.59
C GLU A 362 1.15 -8.76 -27.31
N LEU A 363 0.71 -7.66 -26.69
CA LEU A 363 0.86 -6.32 -27.27
C LEU A 363 2.28 -5.81 -27.11
N LEU A 364 2.79 -5.18 -28.17
CA LEU A 364 4.09 -4.52 -28.12
C LEU A 364 3.91 -3.12 -27.53
N ILE A 365 4.68 -2.84 -26.47
CA ILE A 365 4.70 -1.53 -25.80
C ILE A 365 6.04 -0.86 -26.10
N LYS A 366 6.01 0.41 -26.52
CA LYS A 366 7.21 1.20 -26.83
C LYS A 366 7.28 2.49 -26.04
N ASP A 367 8.49 2.86 -25.64
CA ASP A 367 8.72 4.10 -24.90
C ASP A 367 8.59 5.30 -25.84
N LEU A 368 7.60 6.15 -25.56
CA LEU A 368 7.28 7.31 -26.38
C LEU A 368 8.42 8.35 -26.39
N ARG A 369 9.32 8.34 -25.39
CA ARG A 369 10.44 9.29 -25.26
C ARG A 369 11.63 8.91 -26.12
N PHE A 370 11.82 7.64 -26.43
CA PHE A 370 13.03 7.18 -27.12
C PHE A 370 12.75 6.49 -28.46
N SER A 371 11.51 6.08 -28.70
CA SER A 371 11.16 5.37 -29.93
C SER A 371 11.09 6.29 -31.15
N ALA A 372 11.55 5.77 -32.28
CA ALA A 372 11.25 6.33 -33.59
C ALA A 372 9.76 6.12 -33.92
N LEU A 373 9.08 7.18 -34.34
CA LEU A 373 7.64 7.20 -34.63
C LEU A 373 7.42 7.30 -36.14
N MET A 374 7.22 6.14 -36.80
CA MET A 374 7.05 6.06 -38.26
C MET A 374 5.65 5.66 -38.72
N ALA A 375 4.77 5.24 -37.80
CA ALA A 375 3.43 4.76 -38.14
C ALA A 375 2.49 5.93 -38.45
N LYS A 376 1.59 5.78 -39.43
CA LYS A 376 0.58 6.81 -39.76
C LYS A 376 -0.40 7.10 -38.62
N GLN A 377 -0.59 6.13 -37.74
CA GLN A 377 -1.46 6.22 -36.57
C GLN A 377 -0.74 5.66 -35.35
N LEU A 378 -0.84 6.36 -34.23
CA LEU A 378 -0.27 5.98 -32.93
C LEU A 378 -1.39 5.83 -31.90
N LEU A 379 -1.30 4.79 -31.08
CA LEU A 379 -2.09 4.65 -29.85
C LEU A 379 -1.20 5.03 -28.67
N VAL A 380 -1.62 6.03 -27.91
CA VAL A 380 -0.84 6.62 -26.82
C VAL A 380 -1.59 6.49 -25.50
N VAL A 381 -0.92 6.00 -24.46
CA VAL A 381 -1.42 5.97 -23.08
C VAL A 381 -0.51 6.84 -22.22
N PRO A 382 -0.86 8.12 -22.01
CA PRO A 382 0.03 9.10 -21.38
C PRO A 382 0.01 9.06 -19.84
N TYR A 383 -0.17 7.87 -19.24
CA TYR A 383 -0.52 7.69 -17.82
C TYR A 383 0.41 8.42 -16.83
N THR A 384 1.73 8.37 -17.04
CA THR A 384 2.72 9.00 -16.15
C THR A 384 3.56 10.06 -16.84
N ALA A 385 3.18 10.53 -18.04
CA ALA A 385 3.97 11.47 -18.82
C ALA A 385 4.34 12.74 -18.01
N GLU A 386 3.37 13.30 -17.28
CA GLU A 386 3.58 14.45 -16.40
C GLU A 386 4.54 14.15 -15.23
N ILE A 387 4.49 12.95 -14.66
CA ILE A 387 5.38 12.53 -13.55
C ILE A 387 6.85 12.49 -14.04
N TYR A 388 7.05 12.10 -15.29
CA TYR A 388 8.38 12.11 -15.92
C TYR A 388 8.77 13.49 -16.48
N GLY A 389 7.91 14.51 -16.35
CA GLY A 389 8.16 15.84 -16.92
C GLY A 389 8.24 15.83 -18.45
N PHE A 390 7.60 14.87 -19.09
CA PHE A 390 7.65 14.67 -20.53
C PHE A 390 6.43 15.25 -21.22
N ASP A 391 6.62 16.35 -21.94
CA ASP A 391 5.60 16.93 -22.82
C ASP A 391 5.48 16.11 -24.11
N TYR A 392 4.73 15.01 -24.01
CA TYR A 392 4.52 14.09 -25.10
C TYR A 392 3.69 14.70 -26.24
N GLN A 393 2.78 15.63 -25.93
CA GLN A 393 1.92 16.28 -26.92
C GLN A 393 2.75 17.17 -27.83
N LYS A 394 3.63 18.00 -27.27
CA LYS A 394 4.54 18.85 -28.04
C LYS A 394 5.41 18.01 -28.99
N ARG A 395 6.03 16.93 -28.50
CA ARG A 395 6.83 16.02 -29.35
C ARG A 395 6.01 15.46 -30.50
N LEU A 396 4.77 15.02 -30.26
CA LEU A 396 3.92 14.46 -31.30
C LEU A 396 3.55 15.52 -32.35
N ILE A 397 3.21 16.73 -31.92
CA ILE A 397 2.92 17.86 -32.80
C ILE A 397 4.15 18.25 -33.65
N ASP A 398 5.34 18.31 -33.03
CA ASP A 398 6.60 18.62 -33.72
C ASP A 398 6.95 17.58 -34.81
N LEU A 399 6.46 16.33 -34.64
CA LEU A 399 6.60 15.25 -35.62
C LEU A 399 5.47 15.22 -36.67
N GLY A 400 4.55 16.19 -36.61
CA GLY A 400 3.43 16.35 -37.53
C GLY A 400 2.19 15.51 -37.18
N TYR A 401 2.07 15.01 -35.96
CA TYR A 401 0.88 14.30 -35.53
C TYR A 401 -0.15 15.23 -34.91
N HIS A 402 -1.42 14.93 -35.12
CA HIS A 402 -2.56 15.61 -34.49
C HIS A 402 -3.44 14.59 -33.76
N GLN A 403 -3.97 14.98 -32.60
CA GLN A 403 -4.85 14.12 -31.82
C GLN A 403 -6.20 13.98 -32.54
N LYS A 404 -6.54 12.75 -32.95
CA LYS A 404 -7.77 12.43 -33.66
C LYS A 404 -8.90 12.06 -32.71
N ARG A 405 -8.59 11.31 -31.65
CA ARG A 405 -9.58 10.77 -30.72
C ARG A 405 -8.98 10.60 -29.32
N GLN A 406 -9.82 10.83 -28.31
CA GLN A 406 -9.54 10.51 -26.92
C GLN A 406 -10.65 9.63 -26.37
N GLN A 407 -10.28 8.52 -25.72
CA GLN A 407 -11.21 7.68 -24.97
C GLN A 407 -10.78 7.66 -23.51
N THR A 408 -11.71 8.01 -22.63
CA THR A 408 -11.46 8.09 -21.19
C THR A 408 -11.99 6.84 -20.51
N TYR A 409 -11.17 6.28 -19.64
CA TYR A 409 -11.53 5.24 -18.68
C TYR A 409 -11.37 5.82 -17.28
N ARG A 410 -11.77 5.07 -16.25
CA ARG A 410 -11.58 5.53 -14.87
C ARG A 410 -10.09 5.73 -14.59
N GLN A 411 -9.70 7.00 -14.39
CA GLN A 411 -8.32 7.45 -14.10
C GLN A 411 -7.29 7.11 -15.20
N LEU A 412 -7.73 6.74 -16.41
CA LEU A 412 -6.85 6.44 -17.54
C LEU A 412 -7.40 7.05 -18.83
N VAL A 413 -6.52 7.30 -19.79
CA VAL A 413 -6.87 7.84 -21.10
C VAL A 413 -6.13 7.05 -22.17
N LEU A 414 -6.82 6.75 -23.27
CA LEU A 414 -6.25 6.24 -24.51
C LEU A 414 -6.44 7.30 -25.60
N GLU A 415 -5.36 7.67 -26.26
CA GLU A 415 -5.36 8.67 -27.31
C GLU A 415 -4.96 8.05 -28.65
N THR A 416 -5.60 8.53 -29.71
CA THR A 416 -5.23 8.20 -31.09
C THR A 416 -4.68 9.44 -31.76
N TRP A 417 -3.44 9.34 -32.24
CA TRP A 417 -2.73 10.40 -32.95
C TRP A 417 -2.49 9.97 -34.39
N VAL A 418 -2.66 10.88 -35.34
CA VAL A 418 -2.48 10.61 -36.79
C VAL A 418 -1.59 11.67 -37.42
N ARG A 419 -0.77 11.25 -38.38
CA ARG A 419 0.12 12.12 -39.14
C ARG A 419 -0.51 12.57 -40.46
#